data_AF-S8EPQ0-F1
#
_entry.id   AF-S8EPQ0-F1
#
_cell.length_a   1.000
_cell.length_b   1.000
_cell.length_c   1.000
_cell.angle_alpha   90.00
_cell.angle_beta   90.00
_cell.angle_gamma   90.00
#
_symmetry.space_group_name_H-M   'P 1'
#
loop_
_entity.id
_entity.type
_entity.pdbx_description
1 polymer ?
#
loop_
_entity_poly.entity_id
_entity_poly.type
_entity_poly.pdbx_seq_one_letter_code
_entity_poly.pdbx_strand_id
1 'polypeptide(L)'
;TDTEIDWETYIYQLELYLKGERDYSLITGPTGPIVYPAGHVHIHHAIFRLTDSGTNLKAGQQIYAAFKRLHSIFVLRLFMDCWMTVFANAEVLAYMHAFDLLGTVLRPSRAALVCL
;
A
#
# COMPACT_ATOMS: atom_id res chain seq x y z
N THR A 1 13.73 -10.90 -13.42
CA THR A 1 12.39 -11.14 -13.97
C THR A 1 11.32 -11.22 -12.88
N ASP A 2 11.65 -11.08 -11.59
CA ASP A 2 10.70 -11.25 -10.47
C ASP A 2 9.98 -9.97 -9.99
N THR A 3 10.16 -8.84 -10.68
CA THR A 3 9.45 -7.58 -10.38
C THR A 3 8.36 -7.24 -11.39
N GLU A 4 8.15 -8.11 -12.37
CA GLU A 4 7.14 -7.93 -13.40
C GLU A 4 5.78 -8.37 -12.86
N ILE A 5 4.85 -7.43 -12.83
CA ILE A 5 3.46 -7.69 -12.51
C ILE A 5 2.87 -8.45 -13.68
N ASP A 6 1.97 -9.39 -13.41
CA ASP A 6 1.21 -10.12 -14.44
C ASP A 6 0.19 -9.20 -15.13
N TRP A 7 0.73 -8.19 -15.79
CA TRP A 7 0.01 -7.09 -16.39
C TRP A 7 -0.82 -7.60 -17.56
N GLU A 8 -0.26 -8.46 -18.40
CA GLU A 8 -0.96 -9.04 -19.54
C GLU A 8 -2.25 -9.76 -19.10
N THR A 9 -2.17 -10.60 -18.06
CA THR A 9 -3.36 -11.29 -17.54
C THR A 9 -4.39 -10.32 -16.99
N TYR A 10 -3.96 -9.29 -16.25
CA TYR A 10 -4.88 -8.30 -15.69
C TYR A 10 -5.59 -7.46 -16.75
N ILE A 11 -4.88 -7.07 -17.81
CA ILE A 11 -5.48 -6.33 -18.92
C ILE A 11 -6.43 -7.23 -19.71
N TYR A 12 -6.06 -8.48 -19.97
CA TYR A 12 -6.92 -9.45 -20.66
C TYR A 12 -8.22 -9.72 -19.89
N GLN A 13 -8.13 -9.99 -18.58
CA GLN A 13 -9.29 -10.21 -17.72
C GLN A 13 -10.18 -8.96 -17.65
N LEU A 14 -9.57 -7.77 -17.60
CA LEU A 14 -10.30 -6.51 -17.63
C LEU A 14 -11.02 -6.29 -18.97
N GLU A 15 -10.41 -6.65 -20.10
CA GLU A 15 -11.06 -6.54 -21.40
C GLU A 15 -12.31 -7.41 -21.51
N LEU A 16 -12.28 -8.65 -21.00
CA LEU A 16 -13.48 -9.50 -20.93
C LEU A 16 -14.58 -8.82 -20.11
N TYR A 17 -14.22 -8.24 -18.97
CA TYR A 17 -15.14 -7.46 -18.16
C TYR A 17 -15.67 -6.23 -18.90
N LEU A 18 -14.82 -5.46 -19.58
CA LEU A 18 -15.25 -4.28 -20.35
C LEU A 18 -16.15 -4.65 -21.54
N LYS A 19 -15.99 -5.85 -22.11
CA LYS A 19 -16.88 -6.41 -23.15
C LYS A 19 -18.26 -6.82 -22.62
N GLY A 20 -18.46 -6.82 -21.31
CA GLY A 20 -19.75 -7.11 -20.67
C GLY A 20 -19.80 -8.43 -19.91
N GLU A 21 -18.72 -9.20 -19.86
CA GLU A 21 -18.69 -10.44 -19.08
C GLU A 21 -18.76 -10.13 -17.58
N ARG A 22 -19.64 -10.84 -16.87
CA ARG A 22 -19.87 -10.65 -15.42
C ARG A 22 -19.83 -11.98 -14.67
N ASP A 23 -19.89 -13.11 -15.36
CA ASP A 23 -19.68 -14.41 -14.77
C ASP A 23 -18.18 -14.63 -14.55
N TYR A 24 -17.77 -14.62 -13.28
CA TYR A 24 -16.37 -14.79 -12.87
C TYR A 24 -15.77 -16.12 -13.31
N SER A 25 -16.59 -17.16 -13.49
CA SER A 25 -16.12 -18.46 -13.97
C SER A 25 -15.62 -18.41 -15.43
N LEU A 26 -16.07 -17.41 -16.19
CA LEU A 26 -15.72 -17.20 -17.60
C LEU A 26 -14.60 -16.16 -17.79
N ILE A 27 -14.24 -15.42 -16.74
CA ILE A 27 -13.15 -14.43 -16.78
C ILE A 27 -11.83 -15.13 -16.48
N THR A 28 -11.11 -15.52 -17.54
CA THR A 28 -9.80 -16.18 -17.47
C THR A 28 -8.80 -15.46 -18.37
N GLY A 29 -7.52 -15.49 -18.01
CA GLY A 29 -6.43 -14.95 -18.82
C GLY A 29 -5.27 -15.95 -18.99
N PRO A 30 -4.14 -15.52 -19.57
CA PRO A 30 -2.99 -16.38 -19.83
C PRO A 30 -2.47 -17.15 -18.60
N THR A 31 -2.51 -16.52 -17.42
CA THR A 31 -2.07 -17.15 -16.16
C THR A 31 -3.21 -17.82 -15.38
N GLY A 32 -4.42 -17.89 -15.94
CA GLY A 32 -5.57 -18.59 -15.37
C GLY A 32 -6.79 -17.71 -15.01
N PRO A 33 -7.77 -18.28 -14.27
CA PRO A 33 -9.02 -17.61 -13.94
C PRO A 33 -8.82 -16.45 -12.98
N ILE A 34 -9.73 -15.48 -13.00
CA ILE A 34 -9.72 -14.39 -12.03
C ILE A 34 -10.02 -14.93 -10.61
N VAL A 35 -9.09 -14.70 -9.69
CA VAL A 35 -9.20 -15.16 -8.28
C VAL A 35 -9.51 -14.02 -7.31
N TYR A 36 -9.55 -12.78 -7.79
CA TYR A 36 -9.73 -11.59 -6.97
C TYR A 36 -11.16 -11.03 -7.11
N PRO A 37 -11.74 -10.44 -6.04
CA PRO A 37 -13.11 -9.92 -6.04
C PRO A 37 -13.27 -8.65 -6.91
N ALA A 38 -14.51 -8.19 -7.13
CA ALA A 38 -14.85 -7.04 -7.99
C ALA A 38 -14.04 -5.76 -7.75
N GLY A 39 -13.62 -5.49 -6.52
CA GLY A 39 -12.73 -4.36 -6.22
C GLY A 39 -11.43 -4.40 -7.03
N HIS A 40 -10.86 -5.58 -7.25
CA HIS A 40 -9.68 -5.75 -8.10
C HIS A 40 -9.94 -5.27 -9.52
N VAL A 41 -11.06 -5.66 -10.13
CA VAL A 41 -11.44 -5.25 -11.49
C VAL A 41 -11.60 -3.74 -11.59
N HIS A 42 -12.25 -3.11 -10.60
CA HIS A 42 -12.44 -1.66 -10.59
C HIS A 42 -11.12 -0.87 -10.44
N ILE A 43 -10.22 -1.36 -9.58
CA ILE A 43 -8.89 -0.75 -9.42
C ILE A 43 -8.12 -0.86 -10.74
N HIS A 44 -8.11 -2.04 -11.36
CA HIS A 44 -7.43 -2.24 -12.64
C HIS A 44 -8.06 -1.45 -13.77
N HIS A 45 -9.37 -1.25 -13.78
CA HIS A 45 -10.04 -0.35 -14.72
C HIS A 45 -9.56 1.11 -14.55
N ALA A 46 -9.38 1.57 -13.31
CA ALA A 46 -8.83 2.89 -13.07
C ALA A 46 -7.39 3.01 -13.57
N ILE A 47 -6.53 2.02 -13.28
CA ILE A 47 -5.14 2.00 -13.75
C ILE A 47 -5.08 1.90 -15.28
N PHE A 48 -5.91 1.06 -15.91
CA PHE A 48 -6.02 0.93 -17.37
C PHE A 48 -6.31 2.26 -18.06
N ARG A 49 -7.19 3.09 -17.49
CA ARG A 49 -7.48 4.44 -18.02
C ARG A 49 -6.30 5.40 -17.84
N LEU A 50 -5.41 5.17 -16.88
CA LEU A 50 -4.22 5.99 -16.62
C LEU A 50 -2.98 5.54 -17.41
N THR A 51 -3.00 4.35 -18.01
CA THR A 51 -1.86 3.73 -18.69
C THR A 51 -2.08 3.57 -20.19
N ASP A 52 -2.81 4.50 -20.81
CA ASP A 52 -3.11 4.48 -22.25
C ASP A 52 -3.75 3.16 -22.69
N SER A 53 -4.86 2.79 -22.03
CA SER A 53 -5.58 1.54 -22.27
C SER A 53 -4.70 0.29 -22.09
N GLY A 54 -3.82 0.30 -21.09
CA GLY A 54 -2.99 -0.86 -20.78
C GLY A 54 -1.67 -0.93 -21.56
N THR A 55 -1.43 -0.04 -22.51
CA THR A 55 -0.24 -0.11 -23.39
C THR A 55 1.03 0.44 -22.72
N ASN A 56 0.89 1.35 -21.76
CA ASN A 56 2.02 1.99 -21.09
C ASN A 56 2.48 1.20 -19.85
N LEU A 57 3.27 0.15 -20.08
CA LEU A 57 3.78 -0.73 -19.01
C LEU A 57 4.62 0.02 -17.97
N LYS A 58 5.44 0.99 -18.40
CA LYS A 58 6.31 1.75 -17.50
C LYS A 58 5.50 2.61 -16.52
N ALA A 59 4.46 3.28 -17.01
CA ALA A 59 3.55 4.04 -16.15
C ALA A 59 2.84 3.12 -15.15
N GLY A 60 2.36 1.94 -15.61
CA GLY A 60 1.78 0.92 -14.74
C GLY A 60 2.73 0.50 -13.62
N GLN A 61 3.97 0.14 -13.95
CA GLN A 61 4.99 -0.24 -12.97
C GLN A 61 5.28 0.88 -11.95
N GLN A 62 5.32 2.13 -12.38
CA GLN A 62 5.52 3.29 -11.48
C GLN A 62 4.34 3.47 -10.52
N ILE A 63 3.10 3.33 -11.00
CA ILE A 63 1.89 3.40 -10.18
C ILE A 63 1.93 2.30 -9.11
N TYR A 64 2.26 1.07 -9.49
CA TYR A 64 2.38 -0.04 -8.55
C TYR A 64 3.51 0.13 -7.54
N ALA A 65 4.66 0.63 -7.98
CA ALA A 65 5.77 0.95 -7.08
C ALA A 65 5.35 2.01 -6.05
N ALA A 66 4.61 3.03 -6.48
CA ALA A 66 4.07 4.06 -5.59
C ALA A 66 3.06 3.46 -4.58
N PHE A 67 2.13 2.63 -5.03
CA PHE A 67 1.19 1.94 -4.12
C PHE A 67 1.91 1.08 -3.08
N LYS A 68 2.89 0.28 -3.49
CA LYS A 68 3.68 -0.54 -2.55
C LYS A 68 4.44 0.35 -1.55
N ARG A 69 5.07 1.43 -2.02
CA ARG A 69 5.78 2.37 -1.15
C ARG A 69 4.85 3.05 -0.15
N LEU A 70 3.69 3.53 -0.59
CA LEU A 70 2.69 4.16 0.28
C LEU A 70 2.13 3.17 1.30
N HIS A 71 1.83 1.93 0.89
CA HIS A 71 1.38 0.88 1.78
C HIS A 71 2.42 0.59 2.87
N SER A 72 3.70 0.43 2.51
CA SER A 72 4.77 0.23 3.49
C SER A 72 4.92 1.41 4.45
N ILE A 73 4.86 2.65 3.96
CA ILE A 73 4.90 3.85 4.83
C ILE A 73 3.72 3.85 5.80
N PHE A 74 2.50 3.56 5.32
CA PHE A 74 1.31 3.50 6.17
C PHE A 74 1.45 2.45 7.28
N VAL A 75 1.90 1.25 6.93
CA VAL A 75 2.12 0.17 7.90
C VAL A 75 3.19 0.55 8.92
N LEU A 76 4.32 1.12 8.48
CA LEU A 76 5.37 1.59 9.39
C LEU A 76 4.85 2.67 10.35
N ARG A 77 4.06 3.62 9.86
CA ARG A 77 3.44 4.65 10.72
C ARG A 77 2.45 4.06 11.71
N LEU A 78 1.60 3.13 11.26
CA LEU A 78 0.64 2.45 12.12
C LEU A 78 1.33 1.74 13.30
N PHE A 79 2.49 1.12 13.06
CA PHE A 79 3.27 0.46 14.11
C PHE A 79 4.09 1.42 14.95
N MET A 80 4.70 2.46 14.38
CA MET A 80 5.60 3.35 15.12
C MET A 80 4.86 4.41 15.94
N ASP A 81 3.76 4.94 15.42
CA ASP A 81 3.03 6.05 16.07
C ASP A 81 2.41 5.62 17.42
N CYS A 82 2.11 4.33 17.61
CA CYS A 82 1.60 3.84 18.90
C CYS A 82 2.66 3.89 20.01
N TRP A 83 3.90 3.47 19.72
CA TRP A 83 5.02 3.56 20.67
C TRP A 83 5.35 5.01 21.00
N MET A 84 5.33 5.89 20.00
CA MET A 84 5.51 7.33 20.19
C MET A 84 4.48 7.91 21.16
N THR A 85 3.22 7.47 21.05
CA THR A 85 2.15 7.88 21.96
C THR A 85 2.40 7.39 23.39
N VAL A 86 2.85 6.14 23.56
CA VAL A 86 3.20 5.59 24.89
C VAL A 86 4.35 6.38 25.53
N PHE A 87 5.43 6.65 24.79
CA PHE A 87 6.56 7.43 25.30
C PHE A 87 6.18 8.87 25.65
N ALA A 88 5.31 9.50 24.86
CA ALA A 88 4.81 10.84 25.16
C ALA A 88 3.99 10.87 26.46
N ASN A 89 3.12 9.89 26.70
CA ASN A 89 2.37 9.80 27.96
C ASN A 89 3.28 9.49 29.16
N ALA A 90 4.30 8.65 28.97
CA ALA A 90 5.29 8.35 29.99
C ALA A 90 6.17 9.57 30.34
N GLU A 91 6.55 10.40 29.36
CA GLU A 91 7.26 11.67 29.58
C GLU A 91 6.43 12.60 30.47
N VAL A 92 5.14 12.79 30.16
CA VAL A 92 4.24 13.64 30.97
C VAL A 92 4.12 13.11 32.40
N LEU A 93 3.92 11.80 32.57
CA LEU A 93 3.85 11.18 33.90
C LEU A 93 5.15 11.38 34.70
N ALA A 94 6.32 11.25 34.06
CA ALA A 94 7.61 11.44 34.72
C ALA A 94 7.77 12.88 35.27
N TYR A 95 7.35 13.89 34.50
CA TYR A 95 7.37 15.29 34.99
C TYR A 95 6.38 15.52 36.13
N MET A 96 5.20 14.90 36.10
CA MET A 96 4.23 15.02 37.20
C MET A 96 4.79 14.47 38.53
N HIS A 97 5.72 13.51 38.47
CA HIS A 97 6.39 12.94 39.63
C HIS A 97 7.76 13.57 39.94
N ALA A 98 8.10 14.71 39.33
CA ALA A 98 9.38 15.41 39.49
C ALA A 98 10.62 14.57 39.09
N PHE A 99 10.46 13.61 38.17
CA PHE A 99 11.56 12.86 37.56
C PHE A 99 12.04 13.53 36.26
N ASP A 100 12.53 14.76 36.36
CA ASP A 100 12.81 15.63 35.21
C ASP A 100 13.86 15.05 34.24
N LEU A 101 14.88 14.37 34.77
CA LEU A 101 15.89 13.70 33.95
C LEU A 101 15.29 12.55 33.13
N LEU A 102 14.39 11.76 33.74
CA LEU A 102 13.72 10.65 33.08
C LEU A 102 12.77 11.15 31.98
N GLY A 103 12.00 12.21 32.26
CA GLY A 103 11.14 12.85 31.26
C GLY A 103 11.93 13.36 30.05
N THR A 104 13.11 13.94 30.28
CA THR A 104 13.97 14.42 29.20
C THR A 104 14.55 13.28 28.35
N VAL A 105 14.85 12.13 28.95
CA VAL A 105 15.37 10.94 28.25
C VAL A 105 14.27 10.18 27.49
N LEU A 106 13.06 10.12 28.03
CA LEU A 106 11.91 9.46 27.41
C LEU A 106 11.42 10.15 26.14
N ARG A 107 11.79 11.42 25.93
CA ARG A 107 11.42 12.17 24.74
C ARG A 107 11.91 11.45 23.47
N PRO A 108 11.01 10.97 22.61
CA PRO A 108 11.44 10.36 21.36
C PRO A 108 12.02 11.45 20.46
N SER A 109 13.30 11.31 20.10
CA SER A 109 13.97 12.28 19.24
C SER A 109 13.44 12.19 17.81
N ARG A 110 13.36 13.33 17.10
CA ARG A 110 12.96 13.37 15.68
C ARG A 110 13.83 12.46 14.78
N ALA A 111 15.03 12.09 15.22
CA ALA A 111 15.91 11.15 14.52
C ALA A 111 15.34 9.72 14.46
N ALA A 112 14.55 9.31 15.46
CA ALA A 112 13.89 8.00 15.46
C ALA A 112 12.80 7.86 14.38
N LEU A 113 12.28 8.98 13.85
CA LEU A 113 11.22 8.99 12.84
C LEU A 113 11.70 8.75 11.40
N VAL A 114 13.03 8.78 11.18
CA VAL A 114 13.64 8.70 9.84
C VAL A 114 14.62 7.52 9.73
N CYS A 115 15.01 6.90 10.85
CA CYS A 115 16.05 5.86 10.88
C CYS A 115 15.56 4.42 11.08
N LEU A 116 14.25 4.15 11.00
CA LEU A 116 13.66 2.81 10.89
C LEU A 116 12.69 2.78 9.71
#